data_AF-A0A450TZG0-F1
#
_entry.id   AF-A0A450TZG0-F1
#
_cell.length_a   1.000
_cell.length_b   1.000
_cell.length_c   1.000
_cell.angle_alpha   90.00
_cell.angle_beta   90.00
_cell.angle_gamma   90.00
#
_symmetry.space_group_name_H-M   'P 1'
#
loop_
_entity.id
_entity.type
_entity.pdbx_description
1 polymer ?
#
loop_
_entity_poly.entity_id
_entity_poly.type
_entity_poly.pdbx_seq_one_letter_code
_entity_poly.pdbx_strand_id
1 'polypeptide(L)'
;MDPQTLLLQVVAEKTGYPVEMLEPDMELEAGLGIDSIKRVEILAAVQDKLPGLPELDPQEIATIKTLGEIAEHMASYLNGGKPQPKKQETTHNTDIPVTETPTHTASTNAPDLTRFEVGIAPATDSSPCDLDNFKKVVLIPDDNGISDALKTILEREGFSVTITQLPSPDTDIVIFLSGLNDSVEPAQTLAIHESAFLAAHQVASRFIQSGGMFITVQDTGGRYFLDDHPSDSNRAWISGLPGLVKTAALEWPKALLKSIDLEKGDRPPETLAQVIFDELQRDGSISEVGLSAKGERVTPIIQAVSQPEPETLPIQSGDVVVVSGGARGVTPATLVPLAQSTQCRFVLLGRTPLVEEPERFADAKDDAALKALLLQEIKTRGLAITPMELNAKTRGILATREILQTLKNLEEAGSEVRYHAVDVRDTRALNTILEPIRHDWGPIRGVIHAAGVLADKAIADKTSQQFREVFETKVAGLDALLTATCDDPLKLLVFFSSIAARKGNQGQCDYAMANELLNKVAQVEARARGPECRVLSLNWGPWDGGMVTPALKAHFEKSGVSLIPLQAGGEFMTRELAGTSRSVELVIAGPENI
;
A
#
# COMPACT_ATOMS: atom_id res chain seq x y z
N MET A 1 -19.36 36.28 9.87
CA MET A 1 -18.44 36.32 8.71
C MET A 1 -19.19 35.68 7.56
N ASP A 2 -19.05 36.21 6.34
CA ASP A 2 -19.64 35.59 5.16
C ASP A 2 -19.06 34.16 4.95
N PRO A 3 -19.88 33.11 4.76
CA PRO A 3 -19.41 31.72 4.65
C PRO A 3 -18.40 31.51 3.54
N GLN A 4 -18.57 32.20 2.41
CA GLN A 4 -17.65 32.13 1.29
C GLN A 4 -16.29 32.73 1.64
N THR A 5 -16.28 33.92 2.25
CA THR A 5 -15.03 34.56 2.71
C THR A 5 -14.28 33.69 3.73
N LEU A 6 -15.00 33.07 4.68
CA LEU A 6 -14.38 32.16 5.65
C LEU A 6 -13.82 30.90 4.98
N LEU A 7 -14.57 30.31 4.05
CA LEU A 7 -14.12 29.13 3.30
C LEU A 7 -12.82 29.41 2.55
N LEU A 8 -12.74 30.54 1.82
CA LEU A 8 -11.52 30.93 1.11
C LEU A 8 -10.34 31.13 2.06
N GLN A 9 -10.56 31.70 3.25
CA GLN A 9 -9.51 31.83 4.28
C GLN A 9 -9.05 30.47 4.82
N VAL A 10 -9.98 29.55 5.12
CA VAL A 10 -9.61 28.21 5.60
C VAL A 10 -8.89 27.42 4.52
N VAL A 11 -9.33 27.52 3.26
CA VAL A 11 -8.65 26.89 2.13
C VAL A 11 -7.24 27.46 2.00
N ALA A 12 -7.06 28.78 2.03
CA ALA A 12 -5.74 29.40 2.01
C ALA A 12 -4.85 28.94 3.17
N GLU A 13 -5.37 28.85 4.40
CA GLU A 13 -4.63 28.35 5.57
C GLU A 13 -4.21 26.87 5.42
N LYS A 14 -5.11 26.02 4.89
CA LYS A 14 -4.86 24.57 4.76
C LYS A 14 -4.03 24.19 3.55
N THR A 15 -4.05 25.03 2.51
CA THR A 15 -3.36 24.77 1.24
C THR A 15 -2.12 25.64 1.04
N GLY A 16 -1.94 26.70 1.83
CA GLY A 16 -0.87 27.69 1.63
C GLY A 16 -1.06 28.59 0.41
N TYR A 17 -2.19 28.49 -0.31
CA TYR A 17 -2.46 29.39 -1.44
C TYR A 17 -2.72 30.82 -0.94
N PRO A 18 -2.16 31.85 -1.61
CA PRO A 18 -2.57 33.23 -1.36
C PRO A 18 -4.07 33.40 -1.64
N VAL A 19 -4.79 34.06 -0.73
CA VAL A 19 -6.26 34.22 -0.82
C VAL A 19 -6.66 34.88 -2.14
N GLU A 20 -5.83 35.78 -2.68
CA GLU A 20 -6.11 36.46 -3.94
C GLU A 20 -6.06 35.55 -5.18
N MET A 21 -5.60 34.30 -5.06
CA MET A 21 -5.63 33.31 -6.14
C MET A 21 -6.86 32.41 -6.09
N LEU A 22 -7.68 32.48 -5.05
CA LEU A 22 -8.80 31.56 -4.87
C LEU A 22 -10.09 32.19 -5.36
N GLU A 23 -10.69 31.58 -6.39
CA GLU A 23 -11.98 31.98 -6.94
C GLU A 23 -13.05 30.93 -6.63
N PRO A 24 -14.33 31.32 -6.43
CA PRO A 24 -15.38 30.40 -6.03
C PRO A 24 -15.68 29.30 -7.07
N ASP A 25 -15.54 29.59 -8.35
CA ASP A 25 -15.79 28.65 -9.45
C ASP A 25 -14.66 27.63 -9.66
N MET A 26 -13.56 27.74 -8.92
CA MET A 26 -12.45 26.80 -9.04
C MET A 26 -12.84 25.40 -8.57
N GLU A 27 -12.54 24.41 -9.41
CA GLU A 27 -12.69 23.00 -9.07
C GLU A 27 -11.64 22.58 -8.02
N LEU A 28 -12.09 21.84 -7.00
CA LEU A 28 -11.25 21.40 -5.89
C LEU A 28 -10.12 20.49 -6.37
N GLU A 29 -10.42 19.53 -7.23
CA GLU A 29 -9.44 18.55 -7.70
C GLU A 29 -8.67 19.06 -8.92
N ALA A 30 -9.38 19.36 -10.00
CA ALA A 30 -8.78 19.76 -11.28
C ALA A 30 -8.29 21.22 -11.32
N GLY A 31 -8.71 22.07 -10.38
CA GLY A 31 -8.30 23.48 -10.32
C GLY A 31 -7.32 23.79 -9.18
N LEU A 32 -7.50 23.15 -8.02
CA LEU A 32 -6.71 23.43 -6.81
C LEU A 32 -5.82 22.24 -6.38
N GLY A 33 -6.03 21.04 -6.93
CA GLY A 33 -5.29 19.84 -6.53
C GLY A 33 -5.57 19.38 -5.10
N ILE A 34 -6.78 19.64 -4.58
CA ILE A 34 -7.25 19.26 -3.25
C ILE A 34 -7.89 17.87 -3.32
N ASP A 35 -7.20 16.88 -2.74
CA ASP A 35 -7.67 15.50 -2.60
C ASP A 35 -8.77 15.34 -1.53
N SER A 36 -9.34 14.13 -1.44
CA SER A 36 -10.41 13.81 -0.50
C SER A 36 -10.03 13.99 0.97
N ILE A 37 -8.76 13.76 1.34
CA ILE A 37 -8.28 13.94 2.72
C ILE A 37 -8.23 15.43 3.06
N LYS A 38 -7.65 16.23 2.18
CA LYS A 38 -7.54 17.69 2.37
C LYS A 38 -8.90 18.37 2.38
N ARG A 39 -9.89 17.86 1.64
CA ARG A 39 -11.28 18.33 1.73
C ARG A 39 -11.86 18.15 3.13
N VAL A 40 -11.67 16.97 3.72
CA VAL A 40 -12.14 16.71 5.10
C VAL A 40 -11.44 17.63 6.10
N GLU A 41 -10.13 17.84 5.97
CA GLU A 41 -9.39 18.77 6.84
C GLU A 41 -9.88 20.22 6.72
N ILE A 42 -10.20 20.67 5.50
CA ILE A 42 -10.73 22.02 5.24
C ILE A 42 -12.10 22.16 5.91
N LEU A 43 -12.98 21.19 5.73
CA LEU A 43 -14.34 21.24 6.27
C LEU A 43 -14.38 21.14 7.80
N ALA A 44 -13.56 20.27 8.38
CA ALA A 44 -13.39 20.19 9.83
C ALA A 44 -12.92 21.54 10.40
N ALA A 45 -11.94 22.18 9.76
CA ALA A 45 -11.46 23.49 10.19
C ALA A 45 -12.48 24.62 9.98
N VAL A 46 -13.34 24.52 8.98
CA VAL A 46 -14.48 25.43 8.79
C VAL A 46 -15.50 25.25 9.92
N GLN A 47 -15.85 24.01 10.26
CA GLN A 47 -16.78 23.68 11.36
C GLN A 47 -16.27 24.20 12.70
N ASP A 48 -14.98 24.03 13.00
CA ASP A 48 -14.34 24.56 14.21
C ASP A 48 -14.50 26.08 14.33
N LYS A 49 -14.48 26.80 13.20
CA LYS A 49 -14.64 28.27 13.14
C LYS A 49 -16.10 28.73 13.04
N LEU A 50 -17.05 27.81 12.80
CA LEU A 50 -18.50 28.06 12.70
C LEU A 50 -19.30 27.04 13.55
N PRO A 51 -19.41 27.25 14.88
CA PRO A 51 -20.07 26.32 15.81
C PRO A 51 -21.60 26.19 15.65
N GLY A 52 -22.18 26.66 14.54
CA GLY A 52 -23.59 26.52 14.18
C GLY A 52 -23.84 25.74 12.88
N LEU A 53 -22.78 25.21 12.25
CA LEU A 53 -22.89 24.33 11.09
C LEU A 53 -23.18 22.89 11.56
N PRO A 54 -24.19 22.19 11.02
CA PRO A 54 -24.36 20.77 11.29
C PRO A 54 -23.17 19.97 10.74
N GLU A 55 -22.97 18.78 11.29
CA GLU A 55 -22.00 17.81 10.78
C GLU A 55 -22.37 17.50 9.31
N LEU A 56 -21.46 17.79 8.39
CA LEU A 56 -21.68 17.63 6.96
C LEU A 56 -21.43 16.16 6.59
N ASP A 57 -22.38 15.55 5.86
CA ASP A 57 -22.25 14.17 5.40
C ASP A 57 -21.09 14.06 4.38
N PRO A 58 -20.08 13.20 4.63
CA PRO A 58 -18.99 12.94 3.69
C PRO A 58 -19.43 12.55 2.28
N GLN A 59 -20.60 11.91 2.13
CA GLN A 59 -21.16 11.54 0.82
C GLN A 59 -21.68 12.76 0.05
N GLU A 60 -22.34 13.70 0.72
CA GLU A 60 -22.78 14.97 0.11
C GLU A 60 -21.57 15.82 -0.30
N ILE A 61 -20.54 15.85 0.54
CA ILE A 61 -19.27 16.56 0.28
C ILE A 61 -18.54 16.01 -0.96
N ALA A 62 -18.55 14.69 -1.16
CA ALA A 62 -17.89 14.06 -2.30
C ALA A 62 -18.51 14.49 -3.65
N THR A 63 -19.78 14.90 -3.65
CA THR A 63 -20.48 15.38 -4.85
C THR A 63 -20.16 16.82 -5.21
N ILE A 64 -19.62 17.59 -4.26
CA ILE A 64 -19.30 19.01 -4.45
C ILE A 64 -17.96 19.14 -5.17
N LYS A 65 -17.95 19.90 -6.27
CA LYS A 65 -16.80 20.04 -7.17
C LYS A 65 -16.08 21.36 -7.01
N THR A 66 -16.77 22.43 -6.64
CA THR A 66 -16.20 23.79 -6.57
C THR A 66 -16.24 24.40 -5.17
N LEU A 67 -15.40 25.42 -4.93
CA LEU A 67 -15.41 26.19 -3.68
C LEU A 67 -16.75 26.92 -3.46
N GLY A 68 -17.37 27.42 -4.52
CA GLY A 68 -18.64 28.13 -4.51
C GLY A 68 -19.79 27.23 -4.11
N GLU A 69 -19.82 26.00 -4.64
CA GLU A 69 -20.82 24.99 -4.23
C GLU A 69 -20.70 24.65 -2.74
N ILE A 70 -19.48 24.55 -2.18
CA ILE A 70 -19.31 24.37 -0.72
C ILE A 70 -19.87 25.58 0.04
N ALA A 71 -19.53 26.80 -0.39
CA ALA A 71 -19.98 28.02 0.27
C ALA A 71 -21.50 28.19 0.23
N GLU A 72 -22.14 27.88 -0.90
CA GLU A 72 -23.59 27.89 -1.08
C GLU A 72 -24.26 26.82 -0.20
N HIS A 73 -23.68 25.62 -0.16
CA HIS A 73 -24.17 24.53 0.70
C HIS A 73 -24.13 24.95 2.17
N MET A 74 -23.02 25.51 2.65
CA MET A 74 -22.89 26.04 4.01
C MET A 74 -23.88 27.17 4.32
N ALA A 75 -24.05 28.11 3.37
CA ALA A 75 -24.97 29.24 3.52
C ALA A 75 -26.44 28.77 3.62
N SER A 76 -26.79 27.66 2.96
CA SER A 76 -28.14 27.08 3.04
C SER A 76 -28.49 26.62 4.47
N TYR A 77 -27.57 25.97 5.17
CA TYR A 77 -27.76 25.56 6.58
C TYR A 77 -27.86 26.75 7.53
N LEU A 78 -27.03 27.76 7.35
CA LEU A 78 -27.02 28.96 8.19
C LEU A 78 -28.30 29.80 8.03
N ASN A 79 -28.97 29.72 6.88
CA ASN A 79 -30.23 30.40 6.59
C ASN A 79 -31.48 29.55 6.87
N GLY A 80 -31.35 28.39 7.52
CA GLY A 80 -32.48 27.54 7.94
C GLY A 80 -33.20 26.81 6.81
N GLY A 81 -32.61 26.73 5.61
CA GLY A 81 -33.16 26.02 4.45
C GLY A 81 -32.40 24.75 4.16
N LYS A 82 -33.08 23.60 4.12
CA LYS A 82 -32.50 22.39 3.50
C LYS A 82 -32.27 22.67 2.00
N PRO A 83 -31.08 22.42 1.45
CA PRO A 83 -30.85 22.56 0.01
C PRO A 83 -31.77 21.62 -0.77
N GLN A 84 -32.40 22.13 -1.82
CA GLN A 84 -33.22 21.32 -2.75
C GLN A 84 -32.28 20.67 -3.78
N PRO A 85 -32.21 19.34 -3.88
CA PRO A 85 -31.42 18.68 -4.90
C PRO A 85 -32.07 18.90 -6.27
N LYS A 86 -31.29 19.34 -7.27
CA LYS A 86 -31.65 19.06 -8.67
C LYS A 86 -31.53 17.55 -8.86
N LYS A 87 -32.68 16.89 -9.03
CA LYS A 87 -32.83 15.44 -9.22
C LYS A 87 -31.80 14.89 -10.22
N GLN A 88 -30.98 13.96 -9.76
CA GLN A 88 -30.74 12.70 -10.47
C GLN A 88 -30.36 11.59 -9.48
N GLU A 89 -31.22 10.56 -9.51
CA GLU A 89 -31.15 9.17 -9.03
C GLU A 89 -30.36 8.82 -7.75
N THR A 90 -31.13 8.32 -6.78
CA THR A 90 -30.82 7.89 -5.42
C THR A 90 -30.13 6.52 -5.33
N THR A 91 -29.14 6.38 -4.45
CA THR A 91 -28.81 5.14 -3.72
C THR A 91 -28.23 5.43 -2.33
N HIS A 92 -28.43 4.46 -1.42
CA HIS A 92 -28.39 4.52 0.05
C HIS A 92 -27.04 4.75 0.77
N ASN A 93 -27.13 5.38 1.96
CA ASN A 93 -26.16 5.47 3.06
C ASN A 93 -25.54 4.13 3.52
N THR A 94 -24.31 4.21 4.06
CA THR A 94 -23.87 3.40 5.21
C THR A 94 -23.05 4.26 6.18
N ASP A 95 -23.57 4.40 7.40
CA ASP A 95 -22.88 4.91 8.58
C ASP A 95 -21.66 4.03 8.95
N ILE A 96 -20.59 4.66 9.44
CA ILE A 96 -19.50 3.99 10.15
C ILE A 96 -19.94 3.82 11.62
N PRO A 97 -20.07 2.60 12.17
CA PRO A 97 -20.39 2.46 13.58
C PRO A 97 -19.15 2.71 14.43
N VAL A 98 -19.24 3.76 15.26
CA VAL A 98 -18.43 3.95 16.45
C VAL A 98 -18.65 2.76 17.38
N THR A 99 -17.59 2.03 17.73
CA THR A 99 -17.66 0.99 18.78
C THR A 99 -16.75 1.40 19.95
N GLU A 100 -17.25 1.17 21.16
CA GLU A 100 -16.80 1.76 22.43
C GLU A 100 -15.42 1.29 22.91
N THR A 101 -14.75 2.23 23.58
CA THR A 101 -13.40 2.17 24.17
C THR A 101 -13.35 1.39 25.50
N PRO A 102 -12.21 0.74 25.84
CA PRO A 102 -11.71 0.70 27.20
C PRO A 102 -10.56 1.72 27.37
N THR A 103 -10.71 2.59 28.36
CA THR A 103 -9.72 3.60 28.76
C THR A 103 -8.43 2.95 29.25
N HIS A 104 -7.34 3.13 28.51
CA HIS A 104 -5.97 2.92 29.01
C HIS A 104 -5.16 4.20 28.90
N THR A 105 -4.58 4.58 30.04
CA THR A 105 -3.73 5.75 30.25
C THR A 105 -2.43 5.61 29.48
N ALA A 106 -2.15 6.58 28.60
CA ALA A 106 -0.90 6.70 27.86
C ALA A 106 0.32 6.76 28.80
N SER A 107 1.26 5.83 28.59
CA SER A 107 2.59 5.83 29.20
C SER A 107 3.56 6.56 28.29
N THR A 108 4.35 7.47 28.86
CA THR A 108 5.26 8.41 28.18
C THR A 108 6.64 7.83 27.86
N ASN A 109 6.76 6.54 27.53
CA ASN A 109 8.02 5.96 27.05
C ASN A 109 7.95 5.75 25.55
N ALA A 110 9.07 5.95 24.84
CA ALA A 110 9.17 5.65 23.41
C ALA A 110 8.65 4.22 23.14
N PRO A 111 7.83 3.99 22.10
CA PRO A 111 7.22 2.69 21.91
C PRO A 111 8.32 1.64 21.69
N ASP A 112 8.33 0.61 22.53
CA ASP A 112 9.15 -0.58 22.33
C ASP A 112 8.69 -1.26 21.03
N LEU A 113 9.43 -1.02 19.94
CA LEU A 113 9.14 -1.67 18.65
C LEU A 113 9.25 -3.18 18.82
N THR A 114 8.14 -3.87 18.57
CA THR A 114 8.06 -5.31 18.74
C THR A 114 8.37 -5.98 17.41
N ARG A 115 9.20 -7.03 17.48
CA ARG A 115 9.59 -7.87 16.36
C ARG A 115 8.64 -9.06 16.30
N PHE A 116 7.99 -9.24 15.15
CA PHE A 116 7.15 -10.41 14.91
C PHE A 116 7.61 -11.19 13.68
N GLU A 117 7.50 -12.51 13.75
CA GLU A 117 7.72 -13.42 12.64
C GLU A 117 6.40 -13.97 12.12
N VAL A 118 6.38 -14.24 10.81
CA VAL A 118 5.25 -14.89 10.15
C VAL A 118 5.55 -16.38 10.04
N GLY A 119 4.75 -17.19 10.73
CA GLY A 119 4.85 -18.65 10.74
C GLY A 119 3.56 -19.30 10.24
N ILE A 120 3.46 -20.61 10.46
CA ILE A 120 2.28 -21.40 10.11
C ILE A 120 1.78 -22.18 11.34
N ALA A 121 0.47 -22.26 11.52
CA ALA A 121 -0.19 -23.18 12.45
C ALA A 121 -1.24 -24.06 11.74
N PRO A 122 -1.63 -25.20 12.33
CA PRO A 122 -2.81 -25.96 11.88
C PRO A 122 -4.06 -25.08 11.91
N ALA A 123 -4.88 -25.14 10.86
CA ALA A 123 -6.12 -24.39 10.79
C ALA A 123 -7.27 -25.19 11.42
N THR A 124 -7.91 -24.61 12.45
CA THR A 124 -9.01 -25.25 13.18
C THR A 124 -10.34 -24.61 12.86
N ASP A 125 -11.32 -25.42 12.46
CA ASP A 125 -12.68 -24.93 12.22
C ASP A 125 -13.35 -24.57 13.54
N SER A 126 -14.00 -23.42 13.58
CA SER A 126 -14.78 -22.93 14.72
C SER A 126 -16.30 -23.03 14.49
N SER A 127 -16.77 -23.08 13.24
CA SER A 127 -18.16 -23.39 12.86
C SER A 127 -18.26 -23.82 11.38
N PRO A 128 -19.27 -24.62 10.96
CA PRO A 128 -19.49 -24.91 9.53
C PRO A 128 -19.96 -23.67 8.77
N CYS A 129 -19.65 -23.58 7.47
CA CYS A 129 -20.16 -22.51 6.60
C CYS A 129 -21.51 -22.91 5.99
N ASP A 130 -22.52 -22.05 6.13
CA ASP A 130 -23.83 -22.24 5.50
C ASP A 130 -23.82 -21.65 4.08
N LEU A 131 -23.93 -22.53 3.07
CA LEU A 131 -23.97 -22.17 1.66
C LEU A 131 -25.40 -22.10 1.10
N ASP A 132 -26.43 -22.47 1.88
CA ASP A 132 -27.81 -22.66 1.37
C ASP A 132 -28.44 -21.36 0.84
N ASN A 133 -27.93 -20.22 1.33
CA ASN A 133 -28.38 -18.88 0.95
C ASN A 133 -27.80 -18.37 -0.39
N PHE A 134 -26.85 -19.10 -0.98
CA PHE A 134 -26.20 -18.70 -2.24
C PHE A 134 -26.65 -19.60 -3.40
N LYS A 135 -26.87 -19.01 -4.58
CA LYS A 135 -27.30 -19.76 -5.78
C LYS A 135 -26.48 -19.45 -7.02
N LYS A 136 -26.02 -18.21 -7.21
CA LYS A 136 -25.27 -17.76 -8.39
C LYS A 136 -23.77 -17.75 -8.12
N VAL A 137 -23.06 -18.70 -8.71
CA VAL A 137 -21.60 -18.81 -8.61
C VAL A 137 -20.96 -18.36 -9.91
N VAL A 138 -19.93 -17.51 -9.80
CA VAL A 138 -19.04 -17.18 -10.90
C VAL A 138 -17.65 -17.73 -10.62
N LEU A 139 -17.11 -18.46 -11.59
CA LEU A 139 -15.71 -18.87 -11.60
C LEU A 139 -14.95 -17.97 -12.57
N ILE A 140 -13.90 -17.30 -12.08
CA ILE A 140 -12.89 -16.71 -12.95
C ILE A 140 -11.89 -17.82 -13.28
N PRO A 141 -11.74 -18.21 -14.56
CA PRO A 141 -11.10 -19.47 -14.92
C PRO A 141 -9.58 -19.44 -14.74
N ASP A 142 -9.05 -20.61 -14.39
CA ASP A 142 -7.69 -21.05 -14.65
C ASP A 142 -7.49 -21.46 -16.13
N ASP A 143 -6.26 -21.82 -16.51
CA ASP A 143 -5.90 -22.30 -17.85
C ASP A 143 -5.70 -23.82 -17.98
N ASN A 144 -6.02 -24.60 -16.93
CA ASN A 144 -5.72 -26.03 -16.84
C ASN A 144 -6.93 -26.95 -16.54
N GLY A 145 -8.15 -26.41 -16.57
CA GLY A 145 -9.41 -27.15 -16.51
C GLY A 145 -9.96 -27.38 -15.10
N ILE A 146 -9.39 -26.74 -14.07
CA ILE A 146 -9.88 -26.85 -12.68
C ILE A 146 -11.27 -26.20 -12.56
N SER A 147 -11.49 -25.08 -13.24
CA SER A 147 -12.76 -24.36 -13.29
C SER A 147 -13.88 -25.19 -13.90
N ASP A 148 -13.62 -25.95 -14.97
CA ASP A 148 -14.60 -26.87 -15.57
C ASP A 148 -14.95 -28.03 -14.62
N ALA A 149 -13.94 -28.59 -13.94
CA ALA A 149 -14.14 -29.63 -12.95
C ALA A 149 -14.93 -29.13 -11.73
N LEU A 150 -14.59 -27.94 -11.22
CA LEU A 150 -15.26 -27.32 -10.08
C LEU A 150 -16.70 -26.94 -10.43
N LYS A 151 -16.93 -26.42 -11.64
CA LYS A 151 -18.29 -26.18 -12.17
C LYS A 151 -19.14 -27.45 -12.11
N THR A 152 -18.61 -28.57 -12.58
CA THR A 152 -19.32 -29.86 -12.58
C THR A 152 -19.72 -30.28 -11.15
N ILE A 153 -18.82 -30.09 -10.18
CA ILE A 153 -19.09 -30.38 -8.77
C ILE A 153 -20.19 -29.46 -8.23
N LEU A 154 -20.07 -28.16 -8.42
CA LEU A 154 -21.03 -27.16 -7.91
C LEU A 154 -22.43 -27.32 -8.54
N GLU A 155 -22.53 -27.59 -9.84
CA GLU A 155 -23.84 -27.80 -10.50
C GLU A 155 -24.55 -29.05 -9.96
N ARG A 156 -23.80 -30.09 -9.60
CA ARG A 156 -24.36 -31.30 -8.96
C ARG A 156 -24.97 -31.00 -7.59
N GLU A 157 -24.41 -30.05 -6.85
CA GLU A 157 -24.90 -29.59 -5.55
C GLU A 157 -26.00 -28.51 -5.68
N GLY A 158 -26.42 -28.18 -6.90
CA GLY A 158 -27.57 -27.31 -7.17
C GLY A 158 -27.24 -25.83 -7.32
N PHE A 159 -25.97 -25.46 -7.49
CA PHE A 159 -25.56 -24.09 -7.82
C PHE A 159 -25.77 -23.78 -9.31
N SER A 160 -26.07 -22.53 -9.63
CA SER A 160 -26.06 -21.99 -10.99
C SER A 160 -24.68 -21.38 -11.26
N VAL A 161 -23.86 -22.03 -12.09
CA VAL A 161 -22.44 -21.71 -12.23
C VAL A 161 -22.13 -21.13 -13.62
N THR A 162 -21.46 -19.97 -13.65
CA THR A 162 -20.96 -19.33 -14.87
C THR A 162 -19.45 -19.21 -14.83
N ILE A 163 -18.76 -19.59 -15.90
CA ILE A 163 -17.32 -19.34 -16.08
C ILE A 163 -17.18 -18.09 -16.96
N THR A 164 -16.55 -17.05 -16.45
CA THR A 164 -16.38 -15.76 -17.16
C THR A 164 -15.17 -15.02 -16.58
N GLN A 165 -14.63 -14.07 -17.34
CA GLN A 165 -13.50 -13.24 -16.90
C GLN A 165 -13.88 -12.14 -15.89
N LEU A 166 -15.18 -11.84 -15.77
CA LEU A 166 -15.70 -10.82 -14.86
C LEU A 166 -17.10 -11.23 -14.38
N PRO A 167 -17.40 -11.18 -13.07
CA PRO A 167 -18.72 -11.52 -12.55
C PRO A 167 -19.77 -10.48 -12.92
N SER A 168 -21.05 -10.82 -12.81
CA SER A 168 -22.12 -9.82 -12.82
C SER A 168 -22.27 -9.20 -11.41
N PRO A 169 -22.77 -7.95 -11.27
CA PRO A 169 -22.92 -7.30 -9.96
C PRO A 169 -23.82 -8.04 -8.96
N ASP A 170 -24.72 -8.89 -9.46
CA ASP A 170 -25.68 -9.67 -8.67
C ASP A 170 -25.17 -11.08 -8.31
N THR A 171 -23.88 -11.36 -8.51
CA THR A 171 -23.25 -12.65 -8.19
C THR A 171 -23.28 -12.91 -6.67
N ASP A 172 -23.51 -14.15 -6.24
CA ASP A 172 -23.50 -14.54 -4.83
C ASP A 172 -22.10 -14.96 -4.36
N ILE A 173 -21.44 -15.79 -5.18
CA ILE A 173 -20.13 -16.37 -4.91
C ILE A 173 -19.21 -16.10 -6.09
N VAL A 174 -18.05 -15.52 -5.83
CA VAL A 174 -16.96 -15.39 -6.81
C VAL A 174 -15.79 -16.27 -6.38
N ILE A 175 -15.37 -17.18 -7.25
CA ILE A 175 -14.16 -18.00 -7.06
C ILE A 175 -13.15 -17.62 -8.13
N PHE A 176 -12.06 -16.99 -7.72
CA PHE A 176 -10.98 -16.58 -8.60
C PHE A 176 -9.92 -17.68 -8.69
N LEU A 177 -9.81 -18.33 -9.84
CA LEU A 177 -8.92 -19.49 -10.05
C LEU A 177 -7.69 -19.17 -10.91
N SER A 178 -7.55 -17.97 -11.48
CA SER A 178 -6.40 -17.64 -12.34
C SER A 178 -5.04 -17.62 -11.60
N GLY A 179 -5.04 -17.67 -10.27
CA GLY A 179 -3.82 -17.94 -9.49
C GLY A 179 -3.32 -19.40 -9.59
N LEU A 180 -4.06 -20.28 -10.27
CA LEU A 180 -3.68 -21.68 -10.53
C LEU A 180 -3.14 -21.91 -11.95
N ASN A 181 -3.01 -20.86 -12.77
CA ASN A 181 -2.51 -20.99 -14.14
C ASN A 181 -1.16 -21.72 -14.21
N ASP A 182 -0.90 -22.50 -15.25
CA ASP A 182 0.29 -23.35 -15.33
C ASP A 182 1.60 -22.57 -15.47
N SER A 183 1.59 -21.48 -16.24
CA SER A 183 2.75 -20.61 -16.39
C SER A 183 2.52 -19.30 -15.64
N VAL A 184 3.47 -18.95 -14.79
CA VAL A 184 3.53 -17.65 -14.13
C VAL A 184 4.85 -17.02 -14.54
N GLU A 185 4.78 -15.94 -15.29
CA GLU A 185 5.93 -15.07 -15.57
C GLU A 185 5.72 -13.73 -14.88
N PRO A 186 6.78 -13.03 -14.41
CA PRO A 186 6.67 -11.70 -13.82
C PRO A 186 5.88 -10.70 -14.70
N ALA A 187 5.99 -10.85 -16.03
CA ALA A 187 5.26 -10.03 -16.99
C ALA A 187 3.72 -10.21 -16.94
N GLN A 188 3.22 -11.33 -16.41
CA GLN A 188 1.78 -11.61 -16.30
C GLN A 188 1.21 -11.21 -14.94
N THR A 189 2.06 -10.91 -13.95
CA THR A 189 1.68 -10.60 -12.58
C THR A 189 0.64 -9.50 -12.48
N LEU A 190 0.83 -8.39 -13.20
CA LEU A 190 -0.14 -7.29 -13.18
C LEU A 190 -1.52 -7.74 -13.65
N ALA A 191 -1.59 -8.49 -14.76
CA ALA A 191 -2.85 -8.90 -15.36
C ALA A 191 -3.67 -9.80 -14.42
N ILE A 192 -3.01 -10.73 -13.72
CA ILE A 192 -3.67 -11.64 -12.77
C ILE A 192 -4.22 -10.85 -11.58
N HIS A 193 -3.40 -10.00 -10.96
CA HIS A 193 -3.80 -9.23 -9.78
C HIS A 193 -4.86 -8.18 -10.11
N GLU A 194 -4.74 -7.51 -11.26
CA GLU A 194 -5.74 -6.55 -11.74
C GLU A 194 -7.06 -7.25 -12.07
N SER A 195 -7.03 -8.45 -12.66
CA SER A 195 -8.25 -9.23 -12.89
C SER A 195 -8.96 -9.59 -11.58
N ALA A 196 -8.22 -10.03 -10.55
CA ALA A 196 -8.79 -10.30 -9.23
C ALA A 196 -9.42 -9.04 -8.61
N PHE A 197 -8.72 -7.90 -8.71
CA PHE A 197 -9.23 -6.61 -8.28
C PHE A 197 -10.51 -6.21 -9.02
N LEU A 198 -10.56 -6.35 -10.35
CA LEU A 198 -11.74 -6.02 -11.15
C LEU A 198 -12.94 -6.92 -10.80
N ALA A 199 -12.69 -8.21 -10.54
CA ALA A 199 -13.73 -9.12 -10.06
C ALA A 199 -14.28 -8.69 -8.69
N ALA A 200 -13.41 -8.30 -7.76
CA ALA A 200 -13.79 -7.76 -6.46
C ALA A 200 -14.57 -6.43 -6.58
N HIS A 201 -14.07 -5.50 -7.40
CA HIS A 201 -14.70 -4.22 -7.69
C HIS A 201 -16.14 -4.39 -8.19
N GLN A 202 -16.37 -5.35 -9.09
CA GLN A 202 -17.66 -5.58 -9.72
C GLN A 202 -18.76 -6.06 -8.75
N VAL A 203 -18.39 -6.76 -7.68
CA VAL A 203 -19.34 -7.27 -6.67
C VAL A 203 -19.35 -6.45 -5.37
N ALA A 204 -18.45 -5.48 -5.23
CA ALA A 204 -18.24 -4.73 -4.00
C ALA A 204 -19.53 -4.12 -3.44
N SER A 205 -20.32 -3.41 -4.26
CA SER A 205 -21.57 -2.78 -3.82
C SER A 205 -22.56 -3.80 -3.25
N ARG A 206 -22.69 -4.96 -3.89
CA ARG A 206 -23.55 -6.05 -3.41
C ARG A 206 -23.03 -6.60 -2.09
N PHE A 207 -21.73 -6.85 -1.99
CA PHE A 207 -21.13 -7.52 -0.85
C PHE A 207 -21.15 -6.64 0.41
N ILE A 208 -21.01 -5.32 0.24
CA ILE A 208 -21.24 -4.33 1.30
C ILE A 208 -22.69 -4.38 1.80
N GLN A 209 -23.66 -4.39 0.88
CA GLN A 209 -25.08 -4.26 1.23
C GLN A 209 -25.67 -5.57 1.78
N SER A 210 -25.39 -6.69 1.13
CA SER A 210 -26.10 -7.97 1.29
C SER A 210 -25.18 -9.14 1.64
N GLY A 211 -23.87 -8.95 1.72
CA GLY A 211 -22.92 -10.05 1.86
C GLY A 211 -22.74 -10.83 0.55
N GLY A 212 -22.13 -12.00 0.65
CA GLY A 212 -21.68 -12.82 -0.48
C GLY A 212 -20.47 -13.65 -0.07
N MET A 213 -19.87 -14.37 -1.02
CA MET A 213 -18.61 -15.06 -0.78
C MET A 213 -17.58 -14.70 -1.86
N PHE A 214 -16.38 -14.29 -1.47
CA PHE A 214 -15.27 -13.99 -2.38
C PHE A 214 -14.07 -14.85 -2.03
N ILE A 215 -13.67 -15.70 -2.97
CA ILE A 215 -12.58 -16.65 -2.80
C ILE A 215 -11.50 -16.36 -3.83
N THR A 216 -10.26 -16.28 -3.38
CA THR A 216 -9.09 -16.34 -4.27
C THR A 216 -8.38 -17.66 -4.08
N VAL A 217 -7.91 -18.26 -5.17
CA VAL A 217 -7.10 -19.48 -5.12
C VAL A 217 -5.78 -19.22 -5.84
N GLN A 218 -4.68 -19.54 -5.17
CA GLN A 218 -3.32 -19.45 -5.73
C GLN A 218 -2.55 -20.74 -5.48
N ASP A 219 -1.50 -20.97 -6.26
CA ASP A 219 -0.52 -22.01 -6.01
C ASP A 219 0.82 -21.41 -5.58
N THR A 220 1.07 -21.44 -4.28
CA THR A 220 2.35 -21.10 -3.65
C THR A 220 2.83 -22.21 -2.71
N GLY A 221 2.47 -23.46 -3.04
CA GLY A 221 2.89 -24.65 -2.32
C GLY A 221 1.98 -25.08 -1.16
N GLY A 222 0.80 -24.49 -1.01
CA GLY A 222 -0.15 -24.84 0.06
C GLY A 222 0.28 -24.35 1.46
N ARG A 223 1.31 -23.51 1.53
CA ARG A 223 1.96 -22.98 2.74
C ARG A 223 2.42 -21.52 2.57
N TYR A 224 1.87 -20.77 1.63
CA TYR A 224 2.14 -19.35 1.37
C TYR A 224 3.64 -19.02 1.22
N PHE A 225 4.43 -19.92 0.63
CA PHE A 225 5.91 -19.84 0.57
C PHE A 225 6.63 -19.78 1.94
N LEU A 226 5.96 -20.05 3.05
CA LEU A 226 6.56 -20.00 4.39
C LEU A 226 7.27 -21.32 4.79
N ASP A 227 7.48 -22.23 3.84
CA ASP A 227 8.18 -23.51 4.01
C ASP A 227 9.35 -23.68 3.03
N ASP A 228 10.29 -24.58 3.32
CA ASP A 228 11.58 -24.65 2.62
C ASP A 228 11.55 -25.31 1.22
N HIS A 229 10.37 -25.66 0.68
CA HIS A 229 10.27 -26.54 -0.51
C HIS A 229 9.33 -26.04 -1.63
N PRO A 230 9.53 -24.85 -2.20
CA PRO A 230 8.79 -24.49 -3.41
C PRO A 230 9.41 -25.17 -4.63
N SER A 231 8.57 -25.79 -5.46
CA SER A 231 8.99 -26.40 -6.73
C SER A 231 9.25 -25.38 -7.84
N ASP A 232 8.62 -24.19 -7.76
CA ASP A 232 8.71 -23.13 -8.77
C ASP A 232 8.79 -21.74 -8.11
N SER A 233 9.94 -21.10 -8.25
CA SER A 233 10.21 -19.75 -7.74
C SER A 233 9.32 -18.67 -8.37
N ASN A 234 8.87 -18.86 -9.62
CA ASN A 234 8.05 -17.86 -10.29
C ASN A 234 6.66 -17.72 -9.66
N ARG A 235 6.21 -18.73 -8.92
CA ARG A 235 4.93 -18.67 -8.19
C ARG A 235 4.88 -17.57 -7.14
N ALA A 236 6.02 -17.05 -6.66
CA ALA A 236 6.02 -15.91 -5.75
C ALA A 236 5.37 -14.66 -6.39
N TRP A 237 5.39 -14.57 -7.73
CA TRP A 237 4.84 -13.45 -8.48
C TRP A 237 3.31 -13.47 -8.63
N ILE A 238 2.60 -14.44 -8.05
CA ILE A 238 1.13 -14.45 -7.91
C ILE A 238 0.66 -14.33 -6.46
N SER A 239 1.57 -14.25 -5.50
CA SER A 239 1.24 -14.42 -4.08
C SER A 239 0.56 -13.22 -3.42
N GLY A 240 0.21 -12.17 -4.18
CA GLY A 240 -0.41 -10.96 -3.67
C GLY A 240 -1.92 -11.10 -3.44
N LEU A 241 -2.60 -12.12 -3.99
CA LEU A 241 -4.05 -12.30 -3.87
C LEU A 241 -4.61 -12.27 -2.43
N PRO A 242 -3.93 -12.79 -1.39
CA PRO A 242 -4.44 -12.73 -0.02
C PRO A 242 -4.58 -11.28 0.48
N GLY A 243 -3.74 -10.36 0.00
CA GLY A 243 -3.84 -8.93 0.32
C GLY A 243 -5.20 -8.33 -0.06
N LEU A 244 -5.77 -8.75 -1.20
CA LEU A 244 -7.12 -8.34 -1.62
C LEU A 244 -8.18 -8.87 -0.66
N VAL A 245 -8.13 -10.15 -0.33
CA VAL A 245 -9.10 -10.82 0.55
C VAL A 245 -9.12 -10.17 1.94
N LYS A 246 -7.94 -9.88 2.50
CA LYS A 246 -7.82 -9.25 3.82
C LYS A 246 -8.38 -7.83 3.83
N THR A 247 -8.06 -7.03 2.82
CA THR A 247 -8.66 -5.68 2.71
C THR A 247 -10.17 -5.76 2.46
N ALA A 248 -10.63 -6.66 1.60
CA ALA A 248 -12.06 -6.87 1.34
C ALA A 248 -12.81 -7.30 2.60
N ALA A 249 -12.21 -8.11 3.47
CA ALA A 249 -12.83 -8.51 4.74
C ALA A 249 -13.07 -7.31 5.69
N LEU A 250 -12.20 -6.31 5.65
CA LEU A 250 -12.36 -5.07 6.41
C LEU A 250 -13.41 -4.13 5.79
N GLU A 251 -13.61 -4.19 4.47
CA GLU A 251 -14.58 -3.34 3.76
C GLU A 251 -15.97 -3.98 3.66
N TRP A 252 -16.07 -5.31 3.67
CA TRP A 252 -17.29 -6.08 3.44
C TRP A 252 -17.60 -7.00 4.64
N PRO A 253 -17.91 -6.47 5.83
CA PRO A 253 -18.07 -7.24 7.06
C PRO A 253 -19.24 -8.25 7.04
N LYS A 254 -20.14 -8.17 6.05
CA LYS A 254 -21.24 -9.12 5.85
C LYS A 254 -20.89 -10.27 4.89
N ALA A 255 -19.77 -10.17 4.19
CA ALA A 255 -19.33 -11.18 3.24
C ALA A 255 -18.41 -12.21 3.90
N LEU A 256 -18.32 -13.38 3.27
CA LEU A 256 -17.38 -14.43 3.61
C LEU A 256 -16.18 -14.34 2.66
N LEU A 257 -14.99 -14.15 3.23
CA LEU A 257 -13.78 -13.86 2.47
C LEU A 257 -12.76 -14.97 2.74
N LYS A 258 -12.22 -15.58 1.69
CA LYS A 258 -11.21 -16.63 1.83
C LYS A 258 -10.13 -16.56 0.77
N SER A 259 -8.88 -16.71 1.19
CA SER A 259 -7.75 -16.97 0.31
C SER A 259 -7.31 -18.41 0.55
N ILE A 260 -7.22 -19.17 -0.54
CA ILE A 260 -6.79 -20.56 -0.53
C ILE A 260 -5.45 -20.62 -1.25
N ASP A 261 -4.42 -21.02 -0.52
CA ASP A 261 -3.17 -21.43 -1.11
C ASP A 261 -3.17 -22.96 -1.29
N LEU A 262 -2.96 -23.44 -2.50
CA LEU A 262 -3.15 -24.84 -2.87
C LEU A 262 -1.87 -25.38 -3.52
N GLU A 263 -1.28 -26.45 -2.97
CA GLU A 263 -0.08 -27.08 -3.55
C GLU A 263 -0.41 -27.83 -4.85
N LYS A 264 -0.50 -27.15 -6.00
CA LYS A 264 -1.06 -27.75 -7.23
C LYS A 264 -0.36 -29.05 -7.63
N GLY A 265 0.97 -28.99 -7.81
CA GLY A 265 1.77 -30.10 -8.32
C GLY A 265 1.23 -30.67 -9.63
N ASP A 266 1.45 -31.97 -9.86
CA ASP A 266 0.90 -32.72 -11.00
C ASP A 266 -0.48 -33.34 -10.72
N ARG A 267 -1.20 -32.82 -9.71
CA ARG A 267 -2.51 -33.36 -9.33
C ARG A 267 -3.56 -33.07 -10.41
N PRO A 268 -4.47 -34.01 -10.71
CA PRO A 268 -5.44 -33.81 -11.78
C PRO A 268 -6.49 -32.75 -11.40
N PRO A 269 -7.04 -32.00 -12.38
CA PRO A 269 -7.99 -30.93 -12.13
C PRO A 269 -9.19 -31.31 -11.27
N GLU A 270 -9.71 -32.53 -11.42
CA GLU A 270 -10.86 -33.02 -10.64
C GLU A 270 -10.53 -33.20 -9.16
N THR A 271 -9.28 -33.60 -8.85
CA THR A 271 -8.83 -33.71 -7.46
C THR A 271 -8.67 -32.33 -6.83
N LEU A 272 -8.08 -31.39 -7.57
CA LEU A 272 -7.90 -30.00 -7.12
C LEU A 272 -9.25 -29.31 -6.91
N ALA A 273 -10.18 -29.47 -7.85
CA ALA A 273 -11.54 -28.96 -7.74
C ALA A 273 -12.28 -29.53 -6.53
N GLN A 274 -12.14 -30.83 -6.24
CA GLN A 274 -12.73 -31.43 -5.05
C GLN A 274 -12.14 -30.85 -3.77
N VAL A 275 -10.82 -30.66 -3.69
CA VAL A 275 -10.15 -30.04 -2.54
C VAL A 275 -10.64 -28.60 -2.32
N ILE A 276 -10.79 -27.81 -3.38
CA ILE A 276 -11.35 -26.46 -3.30
C ILE A 276 -12.79 -26.52 -2.79
N PHE A 277 -13.64 -27.38 -3.37
CA PHE A 277 -15.04 -27.52 -2.96
C PHE A 277 -15.21 -27.97 -1.50
N ASP A 278 -14.37 -28.88 -1.02
CA ASP A 278 -14.37 -29.33 0.38
C ASP A 278 -14.03 -28.17 1.34
N GLU A 279 -13.13 -27.26 0.94
CA GLU A 279 -12.79 -26.07 1.73
C GLU A 279 -13.89 -25.00 1.73
N LEU A 280 -14.69 -24.88 0.66
CA LEU A 280 -15.84 -23.96 0.61
C LEU A 280 -16.91 -24.30 1.65
N GLN A 281 -17.03 -25.57 2.03
CA GLN A 281 -17.99 -26.03 3.05
C GLN A 281 -17.49 -25.83 4.48
N ARG A 282 -16.21 -25.52 4.66
CA ARG A 282 -15.57 -25.30 5.97
C ARG A 282 -15.72 -23.87 6.43
N ASP A 283 -15.44 -23.67 7.71
CA ASP A 283 -15.53 -22.41 8.43
C ASP A 283 -15.08 -21.19 7.62
N GLY A 284 -15.96 -20.20 7.55
CA GLY A 284 -15.71 -18.92 6.90
C GLY A 284 -14.97 -17.91 7.78
N SER A 285 -14.69 -18.22 9.05
CA SER A 285 -13.98 -17.33 9.97
C SER A 285 -12.47 -17.20 9.67
N ILE A 286 -11.88 -18.22 9.02
CA ILE A 286 -10.48 -18.20 8.62
C ILE A 286 -10.37 -17.63 7.20
N SER A 287 -9.71 -16.48 7.09
CA SER A 287 -9.54 -15.75 5.84
C SER A 287 -8.37 -16.25 4.98
N GLU A 288 -7.40 -16.96 5.54
CA GLU A 288 -6.25 -17.53 4.84
C GLU A 288 -6.06 -19.00 5.21
N VAL A 289 -6.16 -19.89 4.22
CA VAL A 289 -5.93 -21.33 4.39
C VAL A 289 -4.93 -21.85 3.37
N GLY A 290 -4.01 -22.69 3.82
CA GLY A 290 -3.06 -23.43 2.99
C GLY A 290 -3.41 -24.91 2.97
N LEU A 291 -3.40 -25.50 1.77
CA LEU A 291 -3.81 -26.88 1.50
C LEU A 291 -2.68 -27.63 0.77
N SER A 292 -1.97 -28.49 1.50
CA SER A 292 -0.88 -29.28 0.94
C SER A 292 -1.39 -30.51 0.18
N ALA A 293 -0.56 -31.06 -0.70
CA ALA A 293 -0.82 -32.31 -1.41
C ALA A 293 -0.93 -33.52 -0.46
N LYS A 294 -0.38 -33.39 0.76
CA LYS A 294 -0.48 -34.40 1.83
C LYS A 294 -1.77 -34.29 2.65
N GLY A 295 -2.64 -33.33 2.33
CA GLY A 295 -3.90 -33.10 3.05
C GLY A 295 -3.72 -32.31 4.35
N GLU A 296 -2.60 -31.62 4.53
CA GLU A 296 -2.44 -30.70 5.66
C GLU A 296 -3.25 -29.42 5.38
N ARG A 297 -3.90 -28.93 6.42
CA ARG A 297 -4.66 -27.68 6.39
C ARG A 297 -4.09 -26.72 7.41
N VAL A 298 -3.56 -25.60 6.93
CA VAL A 298 -2.78 -24.67 7.74
C VAL A 298 -3.20 -23.22 7.54
N THR A 299 -2.81 -22.33 8.44
CA THR A 299 -3.05 -20.89 8.33
C THR A 299 -1.80 -20.12 8.77
N PRO A 300 -1.46 -19.00 8.10
CA PRO A 300 -0.39 -18.12 8.56
C PRO A 300 -0.70 -17.51 9.94
N ILE A 301 0.33 -17.35 10.76
CA ILE A 301 0.23 -16.69 12.07
C ILE A 301 1.33 -15.67 12.26
N ILE A 302 1.07 -14.63 13.05
CA ILE A 302 2.08 -13.64 13.45
C ILE A 302 2.42 -13.88 14.92
N GLN A 303 3.70 -14.06 15.23
CA GLN A 303 4.16 -14.36 16.58
C GLN A 303 5.26 -13.40 17.01
N ALA A 304 5.14 -12.87 18.23
CA ALA A 304 6.18 -12.03 18.82
C ALA A 304 7.42 -12.87 19.10
N VAL A 305 8.58 -12.34 18.74
CA VAL A 305 9.87 -13.02 18.84
C VAL A 305 10.92 -12.08 19.41
N SER A 306 11.91 -12.66 20.09
CA SER A 306 13.01 -11.88 20.65
C SER A 306 13.87 -11.24 19.56
N GLN A 307 14.55 -10.16 19.93
CA GLN A 307 15.57 -9.53 19.09
C GLN A 307 16.72 -10.52 18.86
N PRO A 308 17.30 -10.56 17.65
CA PRO A 308 18.45 -11.42 17.38
C PRO A 308 19.68 -10.95 18.15
N GLU A 309 20.56 -11.89 18.46
CA GLU A 309 21.88 -11.56 18.99
C GLU A 309 22.70 -10.80 17.93
N PRO A 310 23.49 -9.78 18.32
CA PRO A 310 24.34 -9.04 17.39
C PRO A 310 25.40 -9.92 16.72
N GLU A 311 25.59 -9.69 15.42
CA GLU A 311 26.59 -10.27 14.52
C GLU A 311 27.23 -9.13 13.69
N THR A 312 27.76 -9.45 12.50
CA THR A 312 28.35 -8.49 11.58
C THR A 312 27.37 -8.11 10.49
N LEU A 313 27.36 -6.82 10.10
CA LEU A 313 26.61 -6.36 8.95
C LEU A 313 27.10 -7.04 7.65
N PRO A 314 26.19 -7.38 6.72
CA PRO A 314 26.55 -8.02 5.45
C PRO A 314 27.29 -7.07 4.48
N ILE A 315 27.18 -5.76 4.73
CA ILE A 315 27.78 -4.69 3.92
C ILE A 315 28.91 -4.02 4.72
N GLN A 316 29.97 -3.65 4.03
CA GLN A 316 31.15 -2.99 4.60
C GLN A 316 31.43 -1.65 3.91
N SER A 317 32.45 -0.93 4.39
CA SER A 317 32.87 0.35 3.81
C SER A 317 33.23 0.21 2.34
N GLY A 318 32.76 1.15 1.53
CA GLY A 318 32.98 1.19 0.09
C GLY A 318 32.08 0.27 -0.76
N ASP A 319 31.36 -0.68 -0.16
CA ASP A 319 30.36 -1.48 -0.87
C ASP A 319 29.24 -0.57 -1.42
N VAL A 320 28.70 -0.89 -2.60
CA VAL A 320 27.65 -0.10 -3.25
C VAL A 320 26.26 -0.66 -2.94
N VAL A 321 25.37 0.19 -2.43
CA VAL A 321 23.97 -0.13 -2.15
C VAL A 321 23.04 0.73 -2.99
N VAL A 322 22.21 0.09 -3.82
CA VAL A 322 21.17 0.77 -4.62
C VAL A 322 19.87 0.84 -3.83
N VAL A 323 19.28 2.03 -3.72
CA VAL A 323 18.05 2.25 -2.95
C VAL A 323 16.98 2.91 -3.81
N SER A 324 15.90 2.20 -4.13
CA SER A 324 14.74 2.81 -4.79
C SER A 324 13.81 3.45 -3.77
N GLY A 325 13.28 4.64 -4.07
CA GLY A 325 12.51 5.42 -3.10
C GLY A 325 13.37 5.93 -1.93
N GLY A 326 14.69 6.07 -2.15
CA GLY A 326 15.67 6.28 -1.08
C GLY A 326 15.88 7.72 -0.63
N ALA A 327 15.43 8.70 -1.40
CA ALA A 327 15.83 10.10 -1.23
C ALA A 327 14.85 10.98 -0.43
N ARG A 328 13.65 10.46 -0.11
CA ARG A 328 12.55 11.21 0.52
C ARG A 328 11.74 10.30 1.44
N GLY A 329 10.99 10.89 2.37
CA GLY A 329 10.08 10.15 3.26
C GLY A 329 10.80 9.37 4.37
N VAL A 330 10.35 8.14 4.66
CA VAL A 330 10.90 7.34 5.78
C VAL A 330 12.20 6.63 5.44
N THR A 331 12.45 6.32 4.16
CA THR A 331 13.63 5.56 3.74
C THR A 331 14.94 6.21 4.18
N PRO A 332 15.18 7.53 4.00
CA PRO A 332 16.38 8.21 4.49
C PRO A 332 16.68 7.97 5.98
N ALA A 333 15.65 7.92 6.83
CA ALA A 333 15.83 7.69 8.27
C ALA A 333 16.42 6.30 8.57
N THR A 334 16.19 5.33 7.69
CA THR A 334 16.77 3.98 7.80
C THR A 334 18.19 3.90 7.23
N LEU A 335 18.54 4.76 6.30
CA LEU A 335 19.84 4.77 5.66
C LEU A 335 20.91 5.44 6.52
N VAL A 336 20.56 6.45 7.32
CA VAL A 336 21.54 7.17 8.16
C VAL A 336 22.23 6.27 9.19
N PRO A 337 21.53 5.47 10.01
CA PRO A 337 22.21 4.55 10.94
C PRO A 337 23.04 3.47 10.22
N LEU A 338 22.58 3.02 9.05
CA LEU A 338 23.33 2.08 8.21
C LEU A 338 24.62 2.72 7.67
N ALA A 339 24.56 3.97 7.21
CA ALA A 339 25.70 4.78 6.77
C ALA A 339 26.72 4.94 7.90
N GLN A 340 26.28 5.31 9.09
CA GLN A 340 27.14 5.46 10.27
C GLN A 340 27.85 4.16 10.66
N SER A 341 27.19 3.01 10.46
CA SER A 341 27.73 1.70 10.85
C SER A 341 28.65 1.09 9.80
N THR A 342 28.47 1.43 8.52
CA THR A 342 29.16 0.74 7.40
C THR A 342 30.04 1.66 6.56
N GLN A 343 29.69 2.94 6.43
CA GLN A 343 30.27 3.86 5.46
C GLN A 343 30.22 3.29 4.02
N CYS A 344 29.15 2.55 3.69
CA CYS A 344 28.89 2.08 2.34
C CYS A 344 28.51 3.27 1.41
N ARG A 345 28.54 3.05 0.10
CA ARG A 345 28.15 4.05 -0.90
C ARG A 345 26.70 3.84 -1.30
N PHE A 346 25.94 4.92 -1.44
CA PHE A 346 24.53 4.86 -1.80
C PHE A 346 24.26 5.39 -3.21
N VAL A 347 23.48 4.64 -3.98
CA VAL A 347 22.84 5.11 -5.21
C VAL A 347 21.35 5.23 -4.94
N LEU A 348 20.87 6.45 -4.74
CA LEU A 348 19.47 6.73 -4.46
C LEU A 348 18.70 6.96 -5.76
N LEU A 349 17.62 6.21 -5.95
CA LEU A 349 16.75 6.30 -7.12
C LEU A 349 15.39 6.86 -6.71
N GLY A 350 14.90 7.85 -7.44
CA GLY A 350 13.57 8.43 -7.24
C GLY A 350 13.08 9.16 -8.48
N ARG A 351 11.79 9.49 -8.58
CA ARG A 351 11.24 10.12 -9.80
C ARG A 351 11.42 11.64 -9.85
N THR A 352 11.78 12.28 -8.74
CA THR A 352 11.81 13.74 -8.62
C THR A 352 13.05 14.31 -9.31
N PRO A 353 12.94 15.09 -10.40
CA PRO A 353 14.08 15.82 -10.93
C PRO A 353 14.50 16.91 -9.94
N LEU A 354 15.81 17.10 -9.76
CA LEU A 354 16.32 18.22 -8.99
C LEU A 354 16.07 19.51 -9.79
N VAL A 355 15.42 20.50 -9.15
CA VAL A 355 15.19 21.80 -9.76
C VAL A 355 16.13 22.84 -9.16
N GLU A 356 16.61 23.77 -9.98
CA GLU A 356 17.42 24.88 -9.48
C GLU A 356 16.56 25.81 -8.63
N GLU A 357 17.03 26.09 -7.41
CA GLU A 357 16.36 27.01 -6.50
C GLU A 357 17.07 28.37 -6.51
N PRO A 358 16.39 29.47 -6.87
CA PRO A 358 16.92 30.82 -6.71
C PRO A 358 17.25 31.14 -5.24
N GLU A 359 18.43 31.72 -4.97
CA GLU A 359 18.88 32.06 -3.60
C GLU A 359 17.86 32.83 -2.75
N ARG A 360 17.08 33.71 -3.38
CA ARG A 360 16.03 34.50 -2.72
C ARG A 360 14.90 33.68 -2.08
N PHE A 361 14.78 32.39 -2.40
CA PHE A 361 13.79 31.50 -1.79
C PHE A 361 14.31 30.77 -0.55
N ALA A 362 15.62 30.80 -0.29
CA ALA A 362 16.26 29.99 0.75
C ALA A 362 15.62 30.15 2.14
N ASP A 363 15.17 31.35 2.49
CA ASP A 363 14.57 31.65 3.80
C ASP A 363 13.10 31.20 3.92
N ALA A 364 12.41 30.87 2.83
CA ALA A 364 11.03 30.41 2.86
C ALA A 364 10.96 28.93 3.27
N LYS A 365 10.77 28.66 4.56
CA LYS A 365 10.87 27.29 5.13
C LYS A 365 9.63 26.43 4.95
N ASP A 366 8.49 27.02 4.62
CA ASP A 366 7.23 26.32 4.46
C ASP A 366 6.58 26.57 3.09
N ASP A 367 5.59 25.74 2.80
CA ASP A 367 4.86 25.72 1.52
C ASP A 367 4.16 27.06 1.23
N ALA A 368 3.58 27.71 2.24
CA ALA A 368 2.87 28.98 2.10
C ALA A 368 3.82 30.14 1.79
N ALA A 369 4.93 30.25 2.53
CA ALA A 369 5.95 31.27 2.31
C ALA A 369 6.55 31.16 0.90
N LEU A 370 6.82 29.92 0.45
CA LEU A 370 7.40 29.69 -0.88
C LEU A 370 6.39 30.02 -2.00
N LYS A 371 5.11 29.67 -1.83
CA LYS A 371 4.04 30.07 -2.75
C LYS A 371 3.91 31.58 -2.89
N ALA A 372 3.96 32.31 -1.78
CA ALA A 372 3.88 33.77 -1.78
C ALA A 372 5.03 34.41 -2.57
N LEU A 373 6.27 33.95 -2.35
CA LEU A 373 7.44 34.45 -3.08
C LEU A 373 7.41 34.10 -4.58
N LEU A 374 7.05 32.86 -4.92
CA LEU A 374 6.91 32.42 -6.31
C LEU A 374 5.83 33.23 -7.04
N LEU A 375 4.67 33.44 -6.40
CA LEU A 375 3.60 34.24 -6.98
C LEU A 375 4.04 35.69 -7.18
N GLN A 376 4.74 36.27 -6.20
CA GLN A 376 5.26 37.63 -6.31
C GLN A 376 6.24 37.76 -7.49
N GLU A 377 7.18 36.82 -7.65
CA GLU A 377 8.11 36.82 -8.77
C GLU A 377 7.41 36.74 -10.12
N ILE A 378 6.44 35.82 -10.26
CA ILE A 378 5.67 35.63 -11.48
C ILE A 378 4.88 36.90 -11.83
N LYS A 379 4.24 37.52 -10.82
CA LYS A 379 3.54 38.82 -10.96
C LYS A 379 4.51 39.92 -11.40
N THR A 380 5.71 40.03 -10.83
CA THR A 380 6.69 41.06 -11.23
C THR A 380 7.16 40.90 -12.68
N ARG A 381 7.07 39.70 -13.25
CA ARG A 381 7.38 39.42 -14.66
C ARG A 381 6.19 39.62 -15.59
N GLY A 382 5.02 40.00 -15.07
CA GLY A 382 3.79 40.16 -15.85
C GLY A 382 3.22 38.85 -16.38
N LEU A 383 3.57 37.72 -15.76
CA LEU A 383 3.09 36.39 -16.14
C LEU A 383 1.91 35.99 -15.25
N ALA A 384 1.05 35.12 -15.77
CA ALA A 384 -0.01 34.45 -15.01
C ALA A 384 0.44 33.02 -14.64
N ILE A 385 -0.06 32.51 -13.51
CA ILE A 385 0.14 31.13 -13.08
C ILE A 385 -1.13 30.62 -12.42
N THR A 386 -1.50 29.38 -12.71
CA THR A 386 -2.63 28.73 -12.05
C THR A 386 -2.24 28.23 -10.65
N PRO A 387 -3.19 28.02 -9.72
CA PRO A 387 -2.90 27.40 -8.42
C PRO A 387 -2.18 26.05 -8.54
N MET A 388 -2.61 25.18 -9.46
CA MET A 388 -1.96 23.88 -9.69
C MET A 388 -0.51 24.01 -10.15
N GLU A 389 -0.22 24.90 -11.10
CA GLU A 389 1.16 25.13 -11.56
C GLU A 389 2.03 25.71 -10.45
N LEU A 390 1.47 26.62 -9.64
CA LEU A 390 2.16 27.17 -8.47
C LEU A 390 2.47 26.05 -7.47
N ASN A 391 1.48 25.22 -7.12
CA ASN A 391 1.65 24.02 -6.29
C ASN A 391 2.72 23.08 -6.83
N ALA A 392 2.72 22.81 -8.13
CA ALA A 392 3.69 21.92 -8.74
C ALA A 392 5.11 22.49 -8.61
N LYS A 393 5.31 23.78 -8.88
CA LYS A 393 6.61 24.45 -8.71
C LYS A 393 7.08 24.45 -7.26
N THR A 394 6.20 24.83 -6.32
CA THR A 394 6.51 24.83 -4.88
C THR A 394 6.91 23.44 -4.41
N ARG A 395 6.11 22.41 -4.73
CA ARG A 395 6.42 21.02 -4.38
C ARG A 395 7.74 20.54 -4.97
N GLY A 396 8.07 20.95 -6.20
CA GLY A 396 9.35 20.62 -6.84
C GLY A 396 10.56 21.15 -6.07
N ILE A 397 10.49 22.41 -5.61
CA ILE A 397 11.55 23.04 -4.81
C ILE A 397 11.65 22.35 -3.44
N LEU A 398 10.53 22.19 -2.73
CA LEU A 398 10.54 21.53 -1.41
C LEU A 398 11.07 20.09 -1.48
N ALA A 399 10.69 19.34 -2.52
CA ALA A 399 11.20 17.99 -2.74
C ALA A 399 12.70 18.00 -3.06
N THR A 400 13.19 18.98 -3.82
CA THR A 400 14.63 19.13 -4.08
C THR A 400 15.39 19.40 -2.79
N ARG A 401 14.89 20.31 -1.93
CA ARG A 401 15.49 20.57 -0.62
C ARG A 401 15.54 19.32 0.27
N GLU A 402 14.45 18.55 0.31
CA GLU A 402 14.39 17.29 1.07
C GLU A 402 15.45 16.28 0.57
N ILE A 403 15.60 16.15 -0.75
CA ILE A 403 16.62 15.28 -1.36
C ILE A 403 18.02 15.77 -1.00
N LEU A 404 18.32 17.05 -1.21
CA LEU A 404 19.65 17.60 -0.91
C LEU A 404 20.00 17.49 0.58
N GLN A 405 19.02 17.67 1.47
CA GLN A 405 19.21 17.44 2.90
C GLN A 405 19.49 15.97 3.21
N THR A 406 18.81 15.04 2.54
CA THR A 406 19.09 13.59 2.65
C THR A 406 20.51 13.27 2.22
N LEU A 407 20.96 13.79 1.07
CA LEU A 407 22.33 13.59 0.59
C LEU A 407 23.35 14.09 1.61
N LYS A 408 23.16 15.32 2.09
CA LYS A 408 24.02 15.92 3.12
C LYS A 408 24.08 15.07 4.40
N ASN A 409 22.93 14.60 4.90
CA ASN A 409 22.90 13.79 6.13
C ASN A 409 23.67 12.47 5.97
N LEU A 410 23.60 11.83 4.79
CA LEU A 410 24.33 10.60 4.51
C LEU A 410 25.84 10.84 4.31
N GLU A 411 26.20 11.96 3.69
CA GLU A 411 27.60 12.40 3.56
C GLU A 411 28.21 12.72 4.94
N GLU A 412 27.48 13.41 5.80
CA GLU A 412 27.87 13.68 7.20
C GLU A 412 27.98 12.39 8.03
N ALA A 413 27.20 11.35 7.68
CA ALA A 413 27.32 10.01 8.26
C ALA A 413 28.51 9.20 7.70
N GLY A 414 29.23 9.72 6.70
CA GLY A 414 30.47 9.14 6.17
C GLY A 414 30.33 8.37 4.86
N SER A 415 29.15 8.39 4.21
CA SER A 415 28.89 7.70 2.94
C SER A 415 29.10 8.62 1.73
N GLU A 416 29.59 8.07 0.62
CA GLU A 416 29.46 8.74 -0.69
C GLU A 416 28.07 8.44 -1.27
N VAL A 417 27.39 9.45 -1.82
CA VAL A 417 26.01 9.31 -2.29
C VAL A 417 25.82 9.90 -3.68
N ARG A 418 25.09 9.19 -4.54
CA ARG A 418 24.62 9.69 -5.85
C ARG A 418 23.11 9.56 -5.93
N TYR A 419 22.44 10.63 -6.35
CA TYR A 419 21.00 10.62 -6.63
C TYR A 419 20.73 10.62 -8.14
N HIS A 420 19.80 9.76 -8.57
CA HIS A 420 19.34 9.72 -9.96
C HIS A 420 17.82 9.84 -10.02
N ALA A 421 17.36 10.81 -10.81
CA ALA A 421 15.95 10.97 -11.15
C ALA A 421 15.57 9.94 -12.22
N VAL A 422 14.93 8.84 -11.83
CA VAL A 422 14.54 7.73 -12.70
C VAL A 422 13.27 7.06 -12.19
N ASP A 423 12.43 6.58 -13.11
CA ASP A 423 11.37 5.63 -12.78
C ASP A 423 12.00 4.24 -12.62
N VAL A 424 11.89 3.67 -11.43
CA VAL A 424 12.48 2.35 -11.12
C VAL A 424 11.92 1.23 -12.00
N ARG A 425 10.76 1.43 -12.63
CA ARG A 425 10.16 0.46 -13.56
C ARG A 425 10.86 0.43 -14.94
N ASP A 426 11.71 1.41 -15.24
CA ASP A 426 12.43 1.46 -16.52
C ASP A 426 13.79 0.74 -16.41
N THR A 427 13.79 -0.56 -16.73
CA THR A 427 14.99 -1.42 -16.71
C THR A 427 16.12 -0.87 -17.59
N ARG A 428 15.80 -0.22 -18.72
CA ARG A 428 16.82 0.34 -19.62
C ARG A 428 17.48 1.57 -19.01
N ALA A 429 16.69 2.46 -18.41
CA ALA A 429 17.20 3.62 -17.70
C ALA A 429 18.02 3.20 -16.47
N LEU A 430 17.56 2.19 -15.72
CA LEU A 430 18.33 1.60 -14.61
C LEU A 430 19.69 1.11 -15.08
N ASN A 431 19.78 0.31 -16.14
CA ASN A 431 21.06 -0.17 -16.66
C ASN A 431 21.98 0.96 -17.12
N THR A 432 21.43 2.02 -17.71
CA THR A 432 22.20 3.21 -18.13
C THR A 432 22.81 3.95 -16.93
N ILE A 433 22.16 3.90 -15.77
CA ILE A 433 22.63 4.50 -14.51
C ILE A 433 23.63 3.57 -13.80
N LEU A 434 23.32 2.28 -13.69
CA LEU A 434 24.10 1.34 -12.89
C LEU A 434 25.43 0.96 -13.53
N GLU A 435 25.54 0.96 -14.87
CA GLU A 435 26.78 0.57 -15.54
C GLU A 435 27.97 1.52 -15.22
N PRO A 436 27.83 2.86 -15.32
CA PRO A 436 28.85 3.79 -14.84
C PRO A 436 29.14 3.65 -13.33
N ILE A 437 28.13 3.35 -12.51
CA ILE A 437 28.34 3.11 -11.07
C ILE A 437 29.26 1.90 -10.86
N ARG A 438 29.03 0.79 -11.58
CA ARG A 438 29.88 -0.40 -11.50
C ARG A 438 31.32 -0.09 -11.89
N HIS A 439 31.51 0.76 -12.90
CA HIS A 439 32.81 1.22 -13.33
C HIS A 439 33.52 2.09 -12.27
N ASP A 440 32.81 3.09 -11.72
CA ASP A 440 33.39 4.09 -10.81
C ASP A 440 33.58 3.57 -9.38
N TRP A 441 32.61 2.81 -8.87
CA TRP A 441 32.49 2.44 -7.46
C TRP A 441 32.64 0.95 -7.19
N GLY A 442 32.58 0.11 -8.22
CA GLY A 442 32.64 -1.34 -8.11
C GLY A 442 31.25 -2.00 -8.15
N PRO A 443 31.19 -3.34 -8.05
CA PRO A 443 29.95 -4.09 -8.20
C PRO A 443 28.91 -3.74 -7.12
N ILE A 444 27.64 -3.91 -7.45
CA ILE A 444 26.56 -3.69 -6.48
C ILE A 444 26.59 -4.81 -5.45
N ARG A 445 26.47 -4.45 -4.17
CA ARG A 445 26.50 -5.38 -3.03
C ARG A 445 25.20 -5.40 -2.25
N GLY A 446 24.37 -4.39 -2.39
CA GLY A 446 23.07 -4.35 -1.74
C GLY A 446 22.00 -3.71 -2.60
N VAL A 447 20.76 -4.17 -2.45
CA VAL A 447 19.57 -3.49 -2.95
C VAL A 447 18.59 -3.28 -1.81
N ILE A 448 18.06 -2.07 -1.69
CA ILE A 448 16.95 -1.72 -0.79
C ILE A 448 15.81 -1.21 -1.66
N HIS A 449 14.72 -1.97 -1.74
CA HIS A 449 13.54 -1.61 -2.49
C HIS A 449 12.48 -0.98 -1.58
N ALA A 450 12.44 0.36 -1.58
CA ALA A 450 11.47 1.16 -0.82
C ALA A 450 10.61 2.10 -1.69
N ALA A 451 10.63 1.91 -3.01
CA ALA A 451 9.75 2.68 -3.89
C ALA A 451 8.29 2.30 -3.63
N GLY A 452 7.43 3.31 -3.55
CA GLY A 452 6.01 3.12 -3.31
C GLY A 452 5.24 4.42 -3.49
N VAL A 453 3.97 4.27 -3.82
CA VAL A 453 2.97 5.34 -3.89
C VAL A 453 1.68 4.83 -3.26
N LEU A 454 0.79 5.76 -2.92
CA LEU A 454 -0.52 5.47 -2.38
C LEU A 454 -1.60 6.10 -3.27
N ALA A 455 -2.72 5.41 -3.39
CA ALA A 455 -3.93 5.89 -4.06
C ALA A 455 -5.15 5.33 -3.32
N ASP A 456 -5.20 5.60 -2.01
CA ASP A 456 -6.13 4.99 -1.07
C ASP A 456 -7.59 5.27 -1.47
N LYS A 457 -8.34 4.20 -1.69
CA LYS A 457 -9.73 4.23 -2.14
C LYS A 457 -10.37 2.86 -1.91
N ALA A 458 -11.61 2.83 -1.40
CA ALA A 458 -12.36 1.59 -1.22
C ALA A 458 -12.42 0.78 -2.52
N ILE A 459 -12.50 -0.54 -2.44
CA ILE A 459 -12.52 -1.45 -3.59
C ILE A 459 -13.61 -1.06 -4.59
N ALA A 460 -14.77 -0.61 -4.10
CA ALA A 460 -15.91 -0.21 -4.93
C ALA A 460 -15.68 1.05 -5.78
N ASP A 461 -14.74 1.91 -5.37
CA ASP A 461 -14.52 3.22 -6.00
C ASP A 461 -13.11 3.37 -6.60
N LYS A 462 -12.23 2.39 -6.37
CA LYS A 462 -10.86 2.41 -6.87
C LYS A 462 -10.87 2.18 -8.37
N THR A 463 -10.09 2.97 -9.11
CA THR A 463 -9.95 2.77 -10.56
C THR A 463 -8.82 1.79 -10.88
N SER A 464 -8.91 1.13 -12.04
CA SER A 464 -7.82 0.29 -12.59
C SER A 464 -6.51 1.08 -12.74
N GLN A 465 -6.56 2.36 -13.11
CA GLN A 465 -5.37 3.20 -13.20
C GLN A 465 -4.69 3.40 -11.84
N GLN A 466 -5.45 3.71 -10.79
CA GLN A 466 -4.94 3.85 -9.43
C GLN A 466 -4.34 2.54 -8.92
N PHE A 467 -5.03 1.42 -9.19
CA PHE A 467 -4.54 0.07 -8.86
C PHE A 467 -3.16 -0.17 -9.50
N ARG A 468 -3.03 0.02 -10.82
CA ARG A 468 -1.76 -0.18 -11.54
C ARG A 468 -0.65 0.72 -11.01
N GLU A 469 -0.93 1.99 -10.77
CA GLU A 469 0.06 2.93 -10.26
C GLU A 469 0.66 2.48 -8.91
N VAL A 470 -0.19 2.07 -7.96
CA VAL A 470 0.24 1.59 -6.65
C VAL A 470 0.98 0.26 -6.76
N PHE A 471 0.37 -0.70 -7.47
CA PHE A 471 0.86 -2.06 -7.56
C PHE A 471 2.19 -2.14 -8.33
N GLU A 472 2.28 -1.56 -9.54
CA GLU A 472 3.47 -1.65 -10.38
C GLU A 472 4.68 -0.90 -9.82
N THR A 473 4.46 0.20 -9.08
CA THR A 473 5.57 0.94 -8.47
C THR A 473 6.42 0.04 -7.54
N LYS A 474 5.75 -0.89 -6.84
CA LYS A 474 6.42 -1.91 -6.01
C LYS A 474 6.84 -3.12 -6.83
N VAL A 475 5.90 -3.72 -7.56
CA VAL A 475 6.13 -5.04 -8.15
C VAL A 475 7.03 -4.98 -9.39
N ALA A 476 6.69 -4.15 -10.38
CA ALA A 476 7.51 -4.00 -11.58
C ALA A 476 8.83 -3.27 -11.25
N GLY A 477 8.81 -2.34 -10.28
CA GLY A 477 10.02 -1.70 -9.77
C GLY A 477 10.99 -2.70 -9.14
N LEU A 478 10.46 -3.68 -8.41
CA LEU A 478 11.28 -4.76 -7.85
C LEU A 478 11.85 -5.67 -8.95
N ASP A 479 11.01 -6.14 -9.87
CA ASP A 479 11.42 -7.00 -10.99
C ASP A 479 12.56 -6.36 -11.80
N ALA A 480 12.42 -5.07 -12.11
CA ALA A 480 13.43 -4.30 -12.82
C ALA A 480 14.76 -4.21 -12.05
N LEU A 481 14.73 -4.04 -10.71
CA LEU A 481 15.94 -4.02 -9.88
C LEU A 481 16.61 -5.39 -9.78
N LEU A 482 15.84 -6.46 -9.55
CA LEU A 482 16.38 -7.82 -9.49
C LEU A 482 17.00 -8.21 -10.84
N THR A 483 16.33 -7.88 -11.95
CA THR A 483 16.84 -8.09 -13.30
C THR A 483 18.11 -7.27 -13.55
N ALA A 484 18.11 -5.98 -13.19
CA ALA A 484 19.27 -5.11 -13.42
C ALA A 484 20.49 -5.47 -12.55
N THR A 485 20.30 -6.26 -11.48
CA THR A 485 21.35 -6.65 -10.53
C THR A 485 21.56 -8.17 -10.44
N CYS A 486 21.05 -8.94 -11.41
CA CYS A 486 21.11 -10.40 -11.36
C CYS A 486 22.53 -10.96 -11.40
N ASP A 487 23.45 -10.28 -12.10
CA ASP A 487 24.87 -10.65 -12.21
C ASP A 487 25.74 -10.03 -11.10
N ASP A 488 25.17 -9.18 -10.23
CA ASP A 488 25.90 -8.56 -9.14
C ASP A 488 26.02 -9.53 -7.93
N PRO A 489 27.17 -9.54 -7.24
CA PRO A 489 27.42 -10.41 -6.09
C PRO A 489 26.80 -9.81 -4.81
N LEU A 490 25.47 -9.73 -4.80
CA LEU A 490 24.69 -9.16 -3.70
C LEU A 490 24.91 -9.91 -2.39
N LYS A 491 25.10 -9.15 -1.31
CA LYS A 491 25.15 -9.61 0.08
C LYS A 491 23.93 -9.14 0.88
N LEU A 492 23.15 -8.21 0.34
CA LEU A 492 21.99 -7.62 0.99
C LEU A 492 20.84 -7.41 0.01
N LEU A 493 19.65 -7.84 0.41
CA LEU A 493 18.37 -7.47 -0.20
C LEU A 493 17.39 -7.07 0.90
N VAL A 494 16.84 -5.86 0.81
CA VAL A 494 15.82 -5.39 1.76
C VAL A 494 14.60 -4.90 0.98
N PHE A 495 13.42 -5.39 1.35
CA PHE A 495 12.14 -4.97 0.81
C PHE A 495 11.36 -4.22 1.88
N PHE A 496 10.90 -3.01 1.55
CA PHE A 496 10.00 -2.27 2.43
C PHE A 496 8.58 -2.68 2.09
N SER A 497 8.10 -3.65 2.86
CA SER A 497 6.73 -4.13 2.85
C SER A 497 5.89 -3.32 3.85
N SER A 498 4.68 -3.79 4.18
CA SER A 498 3.80 -3.15 5.15
C SER A 498 2.95 -4.16 5.89
N ILE A 499 2.59 -3.83 7.13
CA ILE A 499 1.60 -4.59 7.91
C ILE A 499 0.28 -4.81 7.16
N ALA A 500 -0.09 -3.92 6.22
CA ALA A 500 -1.25 -4.07 5.35
C ALA A 500 -1.22 -5.37 4.53
N ALA A 501 -0.02 -5.89 4.20
CA ALA A 501 0.13 -7.19 3.55
C ALA A 501 -0.43 -8.34 4.38
N ARG A 502 -0.34 -8.27 5.72
CA ARG A 502 -0.74 -9.34 6.65
C ARG A 502 -2.08 -9.12 7.33
N LYS A 503 -2.51 -7.88 7.49
CA LYS A 503 -3.78 -7.53 8.15
C LYS A 503 -4.84 -6.96 7.20
N GLY A 504 -4.47 -6.64 5.97
CA GLY A 504 -5.28 -5.76 5.11
C GLY A 504 -5.25 -4.32 5.64
N ASN A 505 -5.76 -3.38 4.84
CA ASN A 505 -6.08 -2.04 5.32
C ASN A 505 -7.16 -1.44 4.41
N GLN A 506 -8.18 -0.81 4.99
CA GLN A 506 -9.30 -0.25 4.24
C GLN A 506 -8.78 0.76 3.21
N GLY A 507 -9.27 0.65 1.97
CA GLY A 507 -8.86 1.49 0.85
C GLY A 507 -7.52 1.13 0.19
N GLN A 508 -6.82 0.11 0.69
CA GLN A 508 -5.45 -0.22 0.29
C GLN A 508 -5.32 -1.65 -0.25
N CYS A 509 -6.29 -2.14 -1.03
CA CYS A 509 -6.26 -3.50 -1.57
C CYS A 509 -5.05 -3.73 -2.49
N ASP A 510 -4.80 -2.81 -3.43
CA ASP A 510 -3.64 -2.77 -4.32
C ASP A 510 -2.31 -2.77 -3.55
N TYR A 511 -2.20 -1.90 -2.55
CA TYR A 511 -1.01 -1.80 -1.69
C TYR A 511 -0.79 -3.07 -0.88
N ALA A 512 -1.84 -3.64 -0.27
CA ALA A 512 -1.76 -4.89 0.46
C ALA A 512 -1.31 -6.06 -0.44
N MET A 513 -1.87 -6.16 -1.64
CA MET A 513 -1.48 -7.18 -2.62
C MET A 513 -0.02 -7.05 -3.03
N ALA A 514 0.43 -5.83 -3.36
CA ALA A 514 1.81 -5.58 -3.78
C ALA A 514 2.81 -5.93 -2.68
N ASN A 515 2.55 -5.53 -1.43
CA ASN A 515 3.44 -5.81 -0.31
C ASN A 515 3.45 -7.31 0.08
N GLU A 516 2.32 -8.01 -0.02
CA GLU A 516 2.28 -9.46 0.20
C GLU A 516 3.10 -10.21 -0.86
N LEU A 517 3.06 -9.75 -2.13
CA LEU A 517 3.92 -10.29 -3.19
C LEU A 517 5.41 -10.10 -2.86
N LEU A 518 5.81 -8.89 -2.47
CA LEU A 518 7.18 -8.57 -2.06
C LEU A 518 7.68 -9.52 -0.95
N ASN A 519 6.83 -9.84 0.02
CA ASN A 519 7.17 -10.78 1.09
C ASN A 519 7.57 -12.15 0.55
N LYS A 520 6.86 -12.68 -0.46
CA LYS A 520 7.13 -14.03 -0.97
C LYS A 520 8.27 -14.06 -1.97
N VAL A 521 8.44 -13.00 -2.76
CA VAL A 521 9.65 -12.83 -3.57
C VAL A 521 10.89 -12.78 -2.68
N ALA A 522 10.82 -12.13 -1.51
CA ALA A 522 11.92 -12.14 -0.55
C ALA A 522 12.27 -13.56 -0.06
N GLN A 523 11.27 -14.41 0.21
CA GLN A 523 11.50 -15.81 0.60
C GLN A 523 12.22 -16.60 -0.49
N VAL A 524 11.82 -16.40 -1.75
CA VAL A 524 12.46 -17.02 -2.92
C VAL A 524 13.90 -16.54 -3.08
N GLU A 525 14.15 -15.23 -3.02
CA GLU A 525 15.48 -14.64 -3.13
C GLU A 525 16.42 -15.11 -2.00
N ALA A 526 15.91 -15.21 -0.77
CA ALA A 526 16.67 -15.71 0.38
C ALA A 526 17.19 -17.14 0.13
N ARG A 527 16.34 -18.02 -0.41
CA ARG A 527 16.70 -19.40 -0.74
C ARG A 527 17.68 -19.47 -1.91
N ALA A 528 17.42 -18.72 -2.97
CA ALA A 528 18.24 -18.72 -4.17
C ALA A 528 19.68 -18.24 -3.90
N ARG A 529 19.85 -17.25 -3.02
CA ARG A 529 21.15 -16.64 -2.72
C ARG A 529 21.89 -17.32 -1.56
N GLY A 530 21.16 -18.07 -0.72
CA GLY A 530 21.74 -18.79 0.41
C GLY A 530 22.19 -17.86 1.55
N PRO A 531 22.89 -18.41 2.56
CA PRO A 531 23.12 -17.74 3.84
C PRO A 531 24.09 -16.53 3.76
N GLU A 532 24.88 -16.43 2.69
CA GLU A 532 25.85 -15.36 2.47
C GLU A 532 25.17 -14.03 2.07
N CYS A 533 23.92 -14.08 1.60
CA CYS A 533 23.13 -12.89 1.29
C CYS A 533 22.03 -12.73 2.34
N ARG A 534 22.07 -11.61 3.08
CA ARG A 534 20.99 -11.27 4.01
C ARG A 534 19.80 -10.74 3.22
N VAL A 535 18.67 -11.43 3.31
CA VAL A 535 17.41 -11.02 2.68
C VAL A 535 16.37 -10.73 3.75
N LEU A 536 15.71 -9.57 3.66
CA LEU A 536 14.70 -9.12 4.62
C LEU A 536 13.53 -8.43 3.92
N SER A 537 12.29 -8.88 4.18
CA SER A 537 11.07 -8.12 3.92
C SER A 537 10.50 -7.57 5.23
N LEU A 538 10.53 -6.25 5.36
CA LEU A 538 10.12 -5.54 6.57
C LEU A 538 8.70 -5.01 6.38
N ASN A 539 7.73 -5.66 7.03
CA ASN A 539 6.34 -5.28 7.05
C ASN A 539 6.15 -4.19 8.10
N TRP A 540 6.42 -2.95 7.71
CA TRP A 540 6.35 -1.82 8.61
C TRP A 540 4.90 -1.47 9.00
N GLY A 541 4.71 -1.23 10.29
CA GLY A 541 3.59 -0.46 10.81
C GLY A 541 3.66 1.02 10.41
N PRO A 542 2.70 1.83 10.86
CA PRO A 542 2.65 3.24 10.50
C PRO A 542 3.80 4.02 11.16
N TRP A 543 4.43 4.92 10.41
CA TRP A 543 5.56 5.72 10.86
C TRP A 543 5.12 7.12 11.32
N ASP A 544 5.84 7.71 12.26
CA ASP A 544 5.73 9.15 12.61
C ASP A 544 6.51 10.00 11.60
N GLY A 545 6.08 9.93 10.33
CA GLY A 545 6.72 10.63 9.21
C GLY A 545 6.44 9.97 7.85
N GLY A 546 6.97 10.59 6.79
CA GLY A 546 6.78 10.12 5.41
C GLY A 546 5.33 10.24 4.94
N MET A 547 4.64 9.10 4.80
CA MET A 547 3.26 9.04 4.28
C MET A 547 2.20 9.42 5.33
N VAL A 548 2.57 9.55 6.61
CA VAL A 548 1.66 9.97 7.67
C VAL A 548 1.71 11.49 7.85
N THR A 549 0.60 12.16 7.55
CA THR A 549 0.44 13.60 7.78
C THR A 549 0.11 13.90 9.24
N PRO A 550 0.25 15.16 9.73
CA PRO A 550 -0.16 15.52 11.08
C PRO A 550 -1.62 15.21 11.41
N ALA A 551 -2.53 15.33 10.43
CA ALA A 551 -3.93 14.97 10.60
C ALA A 551 -4.13 13.45 10.75
N LEU A 552 -3.42 12.66 9.95
CA LEU A 552 -3.47 11.21 10.02
C LEU A 552 -2.85 10.68 11.31
N LYS A 553 -1.79 11.33 11.81
CA LYS A 553 -1.19 11.06 13.12
C LYS A 553 -2.23 11.17 14.25
N ALA A 554 -2.98 12.27 14.29
CA ALA A 554 -4.02 12.47 15.29
C ALA A 554 -5.15 11.42 15.21
N HIS A 555 -5.42 10.88 14.02
CA HIS A 555 -6.35 9.77 13.85
C HIS A 555 -5.78 8.45 14.42
N PHE A 556 -4.53 8.11 14.12
CA PHE A 556 -3.88 6.91 14.68
C PHE A 556 -3.81 6.95 16.20
N GLU A 557 -3.46 8.10 16.78
CA GLU A 557 -3.43 8.30 18.24
C GLU A 557 -4.81 8.07 18.87
N LYS A 558 -5.89 8.49 18.22
CA LYS A 558 -7.28 8.25 18.68
C LYS A 558 -7.70 6.79 18.56
N SER A 559 -7.20 6.09 17.54
CA SER A 559 -7.50 4.68 17.28
C SER A 559 -6.61 3.71 18.08
N GLY A 560 -5.74 4.22 18.95
CA GLY A 560 -4.83 3.42 19.79
C GLY A 560 -3.69 2.77 19.01
N VAL A 561 -3.40 3.25 17.80
CA VAL A 561 -2.34 2.71 16.92
C VAL A 561 -1.04 3.46 17.18
N SER A 562 0.01 2.80 17.67
CA SER A 562 1.30 3.47 17.86
C SER A 562 2.03 3.67 16.54
N LEU A 563 2.63 4.86 16.41
CA LEU A 563 3.50 5.24 15.30
C LEU A 563 4.96 4.90 15.60
N ILE A 564 5.68 4.44 14.58
CA ILE A 564 7.12 4.15 14.63
C ILE A 564 7.91 5.46 14.50
N PRO A 565 8.68 5.88 15.52
CA PRO A 565 9.54 7.04 15.39
C PRO A 565 10.62 6.80 14.33
N LEU A 566 10.90 7.81 13.49
CA LEU A 566 11.84 7.71 12.37
C LEU A 566 13.21 7.15 12.79
N GLN A 567 13.79 7.69 13.87
CA GLN A 567 15.07 7.23 14.39
C GLN A 567 15.01 5.78 14.88
N ALA A 568 13.99 5.44 15.68
CA ALA A 568 13.84 4.10 16.24
C ALA A 568 13.69 3.03 15.16
N GLY A 569 12.92 3.30 14.10
CA GLY A 569 12.78 2.37 12.99
C GLY A 569 14.06 2.21 12.16
N GLY A 570 14.84 3.29 11.97
CA GLY A 570 16.13 3.20 11.29
C GLY A 570 17.19 2.41 12.07
N GLU A 571 17.26 2.64 13.38
CA GLU A 571 18.12 1.87 14.28
C GLU A 571 17.66 0.40 14.38
N PHE A 572 16.35 0.13 14.33
CA PHE A 572 15.80 -1.22 14.28
C PHE A 572 16.30 -1.96 13.04
N MET A 573 16.16 -1.38 11.84
CA MET A 573 16.58 -2.03 10.60
C MET A 573 18.08 -2.38 10.64
N THR A 574 18.91 -1.44 11.06
CA THR A 574 20.37 -1.66 11.13
C THR A 574 20.73 -2.78 12.10
N ARG A 575 20.07 -2.86 13.26
CA ARG A 575 20.26 -3.96 14.22
C ARG A 575 19.79 -5.31 13.67
N GLU A 576 18.64 -5.38 13.01
CA GLU A 576 18.12 -6.62 12.43
C GLU A 576 19.01 -7.13 11.27
N LEU A 577 19.61 -6.21 10.50
CA LEU A 577 20.59 -6.53 9.46
C LEU A 577 21.90 -7.07 10.04
N ALA A 578 22.31 -6.58 11.20
CA ALA A 578 23.46 -7.07 11.92
C ALA A 578 23.14 -8.31 12.78
N GLY A 579 21.91 -8.81 12.80
CA GLY A 579 21.49 -9.89 13.70
C GLY A 579 21.78 -11.29 13.17
N THR A 580 21.98 -12.23 14.08
CA THR A 580 22.16 -13.67 13.79
C THR A 580 20.94 -14.35 13.16
N SER A 581 19.75 -13.75 13.29
CA SER A 581 18.51 -14.29 12.73
C SER A 581 18.57 -14.37 11.20
N ARG A 582 17.98 -15.44 10.67
CA ARG A 582 17.82 -15.66 9.22
C ARG A 582 16.38 -15.57 8.76
N SER A 583 15.49 -15.11 9.63
CA SER A 583 14.10 -14.82 9.30
C SER A 583 14.04 -13.78 8.19
N VAL A 584 13.21 -14.05 7.18
CA VAL A 584 13.10 -13.22 5.97
C VAL A 584 11.94 -12.23 6.10
N GLU A 585 10.77 -12.71 6.49
CA GLU A 585 9.55 -11.90 6.60
C GLU A 585 9.29 -11.50 8.05
N LEU A 586 9.38 -10.20 8.34
CA LEU A 586 9.20 -9.65 9.69
C LEU A 586 8.12 -8.59 9.70
N VAL A 587 7.29 -8.55 10.75
CA VAL A 587 6.36 -7.46 11.01
C VAL A 587 6.89 -6.61 12.15
N ILE A 588 7.02 -5.30 11.91
CA ILE A 588 7.56 -4.35 12.88
C ILE A 588 6.50 -3.31 13.20
N ALA A 589 5.96 -3.37 14.41
CA ALA A 589 4.90 -2.46 14.85
C ALA A 589 4.90 -2.34 16.39
N GLY A 590 4.10 -1.40 16.91
CA GLY A 590 3.72 -1.43 18.32
C GLY A 590 2.94 -2.72 18.65
N PRO A 591 3.08 -3.29 19.86
CA PRO A 591 2.47 -4.56 20.21
C PRO A 591 0.93 -4.57 20.09
N GLU A 592 0.29 -3.42 20.31
CA GLU A 592 -1.16 -3.22 20.16
C GLU A 592 -1.66 -3.18 18.71
N ASN A 593 -0.76 -3.13 17.72
CA ASN A 593 -1.11 -3.05 16.30
C ASN A 593 -1.25 -4.45 15.64
N ILE A 594 -1.00 -5.56 16.37
CA ILE A 594 -1.02 -6.95 15.87
C ILE A 594 -2.08 -7.76 16.59
#